data_AF-A0A1R1BGX5-F1
#
_entry.id   AF-A0A1R1BGX5-F1
#
_cell.length_a   1.000
_cell.length_b   1.000
_cell.length_c   1.000
_cell.angle_alpha   90.00
_cell.angle_beta   90.00
_cell.angle_gamma   90.00
#
_symmetry.space_group_name_H-M   'P 1'
#
loop_
_entity.id
_entity.type
_entity.pdbx_description
1 polymer ?
#
loop_
_entity_poly.entity_id
_entity_poly.type
_entity_poly.pdbx_seq_one_letter_code
_entity_poly.pdbx_strand_id
1 'polypeptide(L)' 'MAGIEELVPKDHLLRIIQKYNDFSFILEKVKPFYSEDNGRPSTDPIRLFKMMLIGYLFGIRSERQLEKEVRVNIAH' A
#
# COMPACT_ATOMS: atom_id res chain seq x y z
N MET A 1 12.17 0.19 -24.57
CA MET A 1 11.82 -0.50 -23.31
C MET A 1 10.80 0.39 -22.62
N ALA A 2 9.51 0.07 -22.73
CA ALA A 2 8.47 0.81 -22.03
C ALA A 2 8.67 0.58 -20.53
N GLY A 3 8.91 1.66 -19.78
CA GLY A 3 8.99 1.59 -18.33
C GLY A 3 7.63 1.19 -17.78
N ILE A 4 7.63 0.44 -16.67
CA ILE A 4 6.41 -0.04 -15.98
C ILE A 4 5.41 1.11 -15.75
N GLU A 5 5.90 2.34 -15.60
CA GLU A 5 5.08 3.55 -15.45
C GLU A 5 4.13 3.88 -16.62
N GLU A 6 4.37 3.38 -17.84
CA GLU A 6 3.49 3.59 -19.01
C GLU A 6 2.28 2.64 -19.04
N LEU A 7 2.29 1.55 -18.26
CA LEU A 7 1.23 0.53 -18.28
C LEU A 7 0.06 0.86 -17.34
N VAL A 8 0.28 1.71 -16.33
CA VAL A 8 -0.80 2.20 -15.47
C VAL A 8 -1.36 3.51 -16.02
N PRO A 9 -2.67 3.60 -16.27
CA PRO A 9 -3.31 4.84 -16.68
C PRO A 9 -2.94 6.01 -15.75
N LYS A 10 -2.59 7.16 -16.32
CA LYS A 10 -2.13 8.34 -15.55
C LYS A 10 -3.21 8.89 -14.61
N ASP A 11 -4.46 8.63 -14.95
CA ASP A 11 -5.70 8.95 -14.26
C ASP A 11 -6.14 7.88 -13.24
N HIS A 12 -5.33 6.84 -13.02
CA HIS A 12 -5.63 5.81 -12.04
C HIS A 12 -5.75 6.41 -10.63
N LEU A 13 -6.87 6.12 -9.95
CA LEU A 13 -7.22 6.66 -8.64
C LEU A 13 -6.07 6.56 -7.61
N LEU A 14 -5.35 5.44 -7.60
CA LEU A 14 -4.22 5.24 -6.68
C LEU A 14 -3.05 6.21 -6.93
N ARG A 15 -2.79 6.61 -8.19
CA ARG A 15 -1.75 7.61 -8.51
C ARG A 15 -2.14 9.00 -8.01
N ILE A 16 -3.43 9.33 -8.12
CA ILE A 16 -3.98 10.58 -7.57
C ILE A 16 -3.85 10.58 -6.04
N ILE A 17 -4.26 9.49 -5.39
CA ILE A 17 -4.15 9.35 -3.92
C ILE A 17 -2.69 9.47 -3.48
N GLN A 18 -1.75 8.79 -4.16
CA GLN A 18 -0.32 8.86 -3.83
C GLN A 18 0.26 10.26 -4.04
N LYS A 19 -0.19 11.00 -5.07
CA LYS A 19 0.28 12.36 -5.36
C LYS A 19 -0.14 13.36 -4.28
N TYR A 20 -1.34 13.21 -3.72
CA TYR A 20 -1.93 14.19 -2.80
C TYR A 20 -1.89 13.78 -1.32
N ASN A 21 -1.50 12.55 -0.98
CA ASN A 21 -1.42 12.09 0.40
C ASN A 21 0.01 11.71 0.78
N ASP A 22 0.56 12.42 1.76
CA ASP A 22 1.71 11.95 2.51
C ASP A 22 1.23 10.97 3.60
N PHE A 23 1.73 9.74 3.56
CA PHE A 23 1.40 8.68 4.52
C PHE A 23 2.38 8.59 5.69
N SER A 24 3.38 9.47 5.76
CA SER A 24 4.38 9.52 6.84
C SER A 24 3.75 9.60 8.24
N PHE A 25 2.59 10.27 8.38
CA PHE A 25 1.84 10.38 9.64
C PHE A 25 1.47 9.01 10.25
N ILE A 26 1.37 7.96 9.44
CA ILE A 26 1.05 6.62 9.91
C ILE A 26 2.17 6.10 10.81
N LEU A 27 3.43 6.31 10.43
CA LEU A 27 4.59 5.89 11.22
C LEU A 27 4.55 6.54 12.60
N GLU A 28 4.25 7.84 12.68
CA GLU A 28 4.14 8.54 13.96
C GLU A 28 3.04 7.97 14.85
N LYS A 29 1.87 7.66 14.26
CA LYS A 29 0.72 7.11 15.01
C LYS A 29 0.96 5.71 15.51
N VAL A 30 1.65 4.88 14.73
CA VAL A 30 1.82 3.47 15.08
C VAL A 30 3.08 3.21 15.89
N LYS A 31 4.07 4.11 15.87
CA LYS A 31 5.34 3.98 16.60
C LYS A 31 5.20 3.46 18.03
N PRO A 32 4.25 3.95 18.87
CA PRO A 32 4.11 3.47 20.26
C PRO A 32 3.71 1.99 20.39
N PHE A 33 3.21 1.37 19.33
CA PHE A 33 2.75 -0.03 19.32
C PHE A 33 3.78 -1.01 18.76
N TYR A 34 4.92 -0.52 18.27
CA TYR A 34 6.02 -1.34 17.77
C TYR A 34 7.18 -1.33 18.75
N SER A 35 7.84 -2.49 18.91
CA SER A 35 9.11 -2.58 19.63
C SER A 35 10.24 -2.16 18.70
N GLU A 36 11.16 -1.34 19.20
CA GLU A 36 12.31 -0.86 18.42
C GLU A 36 13.43 -1.92 18.30
N ASP A 37 13.48 -2.86 19.25
CA ASP A 37 14.64 -3.72 19.50
C ASP A 37 14.30 -5.21 19.66
N ASN A 38 13.02 -5.59 19.65
CA ASN A 38 12.61 -6.96 19.92
C ASN A 38 11.48 -7.45 19.00
N GLY A 39 11.53 -8.73 18.61
CA GLY A 39 10.50 -9.37 17.78
C GLY A 39 10.88 -9.58 16.31
N ARG A 40 9.93 -10.10 15.53
CA ARG A 40 10.12 -10.35 14.09
C ARG A 40 9.93 -9.07 13.29
N PRO A 41 10.71 -8.84 12.22
CA PRO A 41 10.46 -7.74 11.29
C PRO A 41 9.01 -7.84 10.79
N SER A 42 8.25 -6.78 11.03
CA SER A 42 6.88 -6.65 10.54
C SER A 42 6.88 -6.02 9.15
N THR A 43 5.81 -6.24 8.39
CA THR A 43 5.58 -5.48 7.16
C THR A 43 5.48 -4.00 7.51
N ASP A 44 6.13 -3.15 6.71
CA ASP A 44 6.05 -1.69 6.83
C ASP A 44 4.58 -1.25 7.01
N PRO A 45 4.24 -0.55 8.12
CA PRO A 45 2.86 -0.15 8.42
C PRO A 45 2.26 0.75 7.33
N ILE A 46 3.07 1.57 6.65
CA ILE A 46 2.59 2.37 5.51
C ILE A 46 2.14 1.44 4.38
N ARG A 47 2.93 0.41 4.07
CA ARG A 47 2.58 -0.58 3.05
C ARG A 47 1.31 -1.33 3.41
N LEU A 48 1.18 -1.79 4.64
CA LEU A 48 -0.01 -2.48 5.12
C LEU A 48 -1.26 -1.60 4.99
N PHE A 49 -1.17 -0.33 5.39
CA PHE A 49 -2.27 0.62 5.25
C PHE A 49 -2.68 0.83 3.79
N LYS A 50 -1.71 1.00 2.89
CA LYS A 50 -1.99 1.13 1.44
C LYS A 50 -2.70 -0.09 0.88
N MET A 51 -2.31 -1.30 1.31
CA MET A 51 -3.01 -2.52 0.93
C MET A 51 -4.46 -2.51 1.42
N MET A 52 -4.71 -2.19 2.70
CA MET A 52 -6.07 -2.11 3.22
C MET A 52 -6.92 -1.05 2.50
N LEU A 53 -6.33 0.11 2.17
CA LEU A 53 -6.99 1.16 1.42
C LEU A 53 -7.40 0.70 0.02
N ILE A 54 -6.52 -0.04 -0.68
CA ILE A 54 -6.85 -0.68 -1.96
C ILE A 54 -8.00 -1.67 -1.78
N GLY A 55 -7.92 -2.53 -0.77
CA GLY A 55 -8.99 -3.50 -0.50
C GLY A 55 -10.34 -2.82 -0.26
N TYR A 56 -10.34 -1.71 0.48
CA TYR A 56 -11.53 -0.91 0.72
C TYR A 56 -12.07 -0.26 -0.57
N LEU A 57 -11.22 0.39 -1.36
CA LEU A 57 -11.62 1.11 -2.58
C LEU A 57 -12.18 0.18 -3.66
N PHE A 58 -11.62 -1.03 -3.79
CA PHE A 58 -12.01 -2.02 -4.81
C PHE A 58 -12.95 -3.10 -4.27
N GLY A 59 -13.40 -3.01 -3.01
CA GLY A 59 -14.31 -3.97 -2.40
C GLY A 59 -13.72 -5.38 -2.18
N ILE A 60 -12.39 -5.51 -2.13
CA ILE A 60 -11.70 -6.78 -1.89
C ILE A 60 -11.77 -7.11 -0.40
N ARG A 61 -12.53 -8.14 -0.06
CA ARG A 61 -12.74 -8.55 1.35
C ARG A 61 -11.75 -9.59 1.87
N SER A 62 -11.13 -10.33 0.96
CA SER A 62 -10.17 -11.39 1.33
C SER A 62 -8.76 -10.83 1.30
N GLU A 63 -8.04 -10.91 2.42
CA GLU A 63 -6.63 -10.50 2.50
C GLU A 63 -5.74 -11.27 1.52
N ARG A 64 -6.02 -12.57 1.31
CA ARG A 64 -5.27 -13.37 0.31
C ARG A 64 -5.53 -12.88 -1.11
N GLN A 65 -6.76 -12.49 -1.42
CA GLN A 65 -7.08 -11.92 -2.72
C GLN A 65 -6.43 -10.55 -2.85
N LEU A 66 -6.49 -9.72 -1.80
CA LEU A 66 -5.84 -8.42 -1.76
C LEU A 66 -4.34 -8.53 -2.00
N GLU A 67 -3.67 -9.50 -1.37
CA GLU A 67 -2.24 -9.73 -1.59
C GLU A 67 -1.94 -10.10 -3.05
N LYS A 68 -2.78 -10.95 -3.67
CA LYS A 68 -2.64 -11.29 -5.09
C LYS A 68 -2.84 -10.06 -5.98
N GLU A 69 -3.93 -9.33 -5.78
CA GLU A 69 -4.30 -8.13 -6.52
C GLU A 69 -3.24 -7.04 -6.38
N VAL A 70 -2.73 -6.79 -5.17
CA VAL A 70 -1.61 -5.88 -4.92
C VAL A 70 -0.35 -6.33 -5.66
N ARG A 71 -0.06 -7.64 -5.67
CA ARG A 71 1.12 -8.19 -6.34
C ARG A 71 1.03 -8.09 -7.85
N VAL A 72 -0.15 -8.24 -8.45
CA VAL A 72 -0.34 -8.10 -9.90
C VAL A 72 -0.54 -6.64 -10.34
N ASN A 73 -1.19 -5.80 -9.53
CA ASN A 73 -1.58 -4.43 -9.93
C ASN A 73 -0.56 -3.35 -9.53
N ILE A 74 0.31 -3.58 -8.54
CA ILE A 74 1.42 -2.64 -8.19
C ILE A 74 2.70 -2.96 -9.00
N ALA A 75 2.80 -4.18 -9.57
CA ALA A 75 3.88 -4.55 -10.48
C ALA A 75 3.62 -4.13 -11.94
N HIS A 76 2.42 -3.62 -12.23
CA HIS A 76 2.05 -3.04 -13.51
C HIS A 76 2.04 -1.54 -13.44
#